data_AF-A0A7X8VB21-F1
#
_entry.id   AF-A0A7X8VB21-F1
#
_cell.length_a   1.000
_cell.length_b   1.000
_cell.length_c   1.000
_cell.angle_alpha   90.00
_cell.angle_beta   90.00
_cell.angle_gamma   90.00
#
_symmetry.space_group_name_H-M   'P 1'
#
loop_
_entity.id
_entity.type
_entity.pdbx_description
1 polymer ?
#
loop_
_entity_poly.entity_id
_entity_poly.type
_entity_poly.pdbx_seq_one_letter_code
_entity_poly.pdbx_strand_id
1 'polypeptide(L)'
;YRDTVLLIIDMSLEDALFADIEPDRNSYMCFSSDEPFKTQDEMKRILSDAGFSTTEIYNMAEMLQDNRNIITILSVFSYGFIILISLITIANVFNTISTNVNLRRREFAMLKSVGMTDRSFNLMLNYECIFYGLKALLYGLPVSILFTYLIYKSVDQGVEMDFHLPVGGILISIASVFLVVFVSMMYSMSKIRNENILDALKNENL
;
A
#
# COMPACT_ATOMS: atom_id res chain seq x y z
N TYR A 1 -27.54 3.11 7.65
CA TYR A 1 -27.20 2.69 6.27
C TYR A 1 -26.32 1.45 6.19
N ARG A 2 -26.07 0.70 7.28
CA ARG A 2 -25.28 -0.54 7.22
C ARG A 2 -26.14 -1.81 7.08
N ASP A 3 -27.42 -1.71 7.42
CA ASP A 3 -28.34 -2.84 7.59
C ASP A 3 -29.66 -2.60 6.84
N THR A 4 -29.56 -2.19 5.57
CA THR A 4 -30.73 -1.85 4.75
C THR A 4 -30.80 -2.75 3.52
N VAL A 5 -31.91 -3.46 3.36
CA VAL A 5 -32.29 -4.18 2.15
C VAL A 5 -33.08 -3.20 1.27
N LEU A 6 -32.62 -2.98 0.05
CA LEU A 6 -33.28 -2.10 -0.90
C LEU A 6 -34.07 -2.96 -1.88
N LEU A 7 -35.39 -2.83 -1.84
CA LEU A 7 -36.28 -3.47 -2.79
C LEU A 7 -36.68 -2.43 -3.83
N ILE A 8 -36.22 -2.62 -5.07
CA ILE A 8 -36.76 -1.87 -6.19
C ILE A 8 -38.05 -2.57 -6.58
N ILE A 9 -39.15 -1.82 -6.59
CA ILE A 9 -40.48 -2.35 -6.87
C ILE A 9 -40.71 -2.27 -8.38
N ASP A 10 -41.03 -3.40 -8.98
CA ASP A 10 -41.51 -3.47 -10.36
C ASP A 10 -42.85 -2.73 -10.51
N MET A 11 -43.07 -2.06 -11.65
CA MET A 11 -44.27 -1.25 -11.96
C MET A 11 -45.58 -2.02 -11.72
N SER A 12 -45.55 -3.36 -11.84
CA SER A 12 -46.68 -4.26 -11.61
C SER A 12 -47.11 -4.38 -10.13
N LEU A 13 -46.18 -4.22 -9.18
CA LEU A 13 -46.44 -4.20 -7.74
C LEU A 13 -46.82 -2.80 -7.26
N GLU A 14 -46.33 -1.77 -7.93
CA GLU A 14 -46.68 -0.37 -7.70
C GLU A 14 -48.17 -0.12 -8.00
N ASP A 15 -48.68 -0.63 -9.12
CA ASP A 15 -50.11 -0.56 -9.46
C ASP A 15 -51.01 -1.32 -8.47
N ALA A 16 -50.52 -2.42 -7.88
CA ALA A 16 -51.29 -3.25 -6.96
C ALA A 16 -51.32 -2.71 -5.51
N LEU A 17 -50.26 -2.03 -5.08
CA LEU A 17 -50.12 -1.50 -3.70
C LEU A 17 -50.41 0.01 -3.60
N PHE A 18 -50.25 0.77 -4.68
CA PHE A 18 -50.31 2.24 -4.70
C PHE A 18 -51.15 2.80 -5.86
N ALA A 19 -52.30 2.18 -6.14
CA ALA A 19 -53.23 2.58 -7.21
C ALA A 19 -53.69 4.07 -7.17
N ASP A 20 -53.54 4.76 -6.03
CA ASP A 20 -53.96 6.15 -5.82
C ASP A 20 -52.81 7.18 -5.84
N ILE A 21 -51.56 6.77 -6.12
CA ILE A 21 -50.39 7.65 -6.12
C ILE A 21 -49.86 7.79 -7.56
N GLU A 22 -49.67 9.01 -8.05
CA GLU A 22 -49.09 9.25 -9.38
C GLU A 22 -47.73 8.54 -9.49
N PRO A 23 -47.51 7.69 -10.51
CA PRO A 23 -46.31 6.86 -10.60
C PRO A 23 -45.09 7.75 -10.81
N ASP A 24 -44.26 7.88 -9.77
CA ASP A 24 -42.91 8.39 -9.91
C ASP A 24 -42.05 7.26 -10.49
N ARG A 25 -41.26 7.55 -11.51
CA ARG A 25 -40.70 6.53 -12.43
C ARG A 25 -39.70 5.54 -11.80
N ASN A 26 -39.48 5.56 -10.48
CA ASN A 26 -38.66 4.61 -9.73
C ASN A 26 -39.04 4.59 -8.23
N SER A 27 -40.10 3.90 -7.85
CA SER A 27 -40.44 3.68 -6.45
C SER A 27 -39.55 2.59 -5.83
N TYR A 28 -38.67 2.96 -4.90
CA TYR A 28 -37.85 2.03 -4.12
C TYR A 28 -38.30 1.98 -2.65
N MET A 29 -38.41 0.77 -2.10
CA MET A 29 -38.64 0.56 -0.67
C MET A 29 -37.35 0.13 0.03
N CYS A 30 -37.02 0.83 1.11
CA CYS A 30 -35.88 0.51 1.95
C CYS A 30 -36.37 -0.17 3.23
N PHE A 31 -35.94 -1.41 3.47
CA PHE A 31 -36.23 -2.15 4.69
C PHE A 31 -34.98 -2.22 5.55
N SER A 32 -35.02 -1.64 6.74
CA SER A 32 -33.94 -1.84 7.73
C SER A 32 -34.16 -3.19 8.42
N SER A 33 -33.13 -4.04 8.50
CA SER A 33 -33.22 -5.34 9.15
C SER A 33 -31.91 -5.71 9.85
N ASP A 34 -31.99 -6.27 11.06
CA ASP A 34 -30.84 -6.74 11.83
C ASP A 34 -30.16 -7.99 11.21
N GLU A 35 -30.88 -8.74 10.36
CA GLU A 35 -30.35 -9.90 9.63
C GLU A 35 -30.60 -9.78 8.11
N PRO A 36 -29.86 -8.89 7.40
CA PRO A 36 -30.15 -8.50 6.01
C PRO A 36 -30.22 -9.66 5.02
N PHE A 37 -29.36 -10.68 5.19
CA PHE A 37 -29.31 -11.86 4.31
C PHE A 37 -30.54 -12.76 4.47
N LYS A 38 -30.97 -13.03 5.71
CA LYS A 38 -32.17 -13.84 5.95
C LYS A 38 -33.43 -13.11 5.49
N THR A 39 -33.48 -11.79 5.72
CA THR A 39 -34.59 -10.95 5.24
C THR A 39 -34.66 -10.95 3.72
N GLN A 40 -33.54 -10.84 3.02
CA GLN A 40 -33.50 -10.95 1.56
C GLN A 40 -34.04 -12.32 1.09
N ASP A 41 -33.64 -13.43 1.71
CA ASP A 41 -34.11 -14.77 1.36
C ASP A 41 -35.60 -14.96 1.61
N GLU A 42 -36.11 -14.44 2.74
CA GLU A 42 -37.54 -14.50 3.07
C GLU A 42 -38.38 -13.62 2.14
N MET A 43 -37.90 -12.42 1.80
CA MET A 43 -38.55 -11.54 0.82
C MET A 43 -38.58 -12.18 -0.57
N LYS A 44 -37.48 -12.80 -1.01
CA LYS A 44 -37.42 -13.58 -2.26
C LYS A 44 -38.46 -14.71 -2.24
N ARG A 45 -38.62 -15.41 -1.12
CA ARG A 45 -39.60 -16.49 -0.98
C ARG A 45 -41.03 -15.97 -1.07
N ILE A 46 -41.38 -14.93 -0.31
CA ILE A 46 -42.72 -14.33 -0.29
C ILE A 46 -43.12 -13.82 -1.68
N LEU A 47 -42.21 -13.14 -2.38
CA LEU A 47 -42.48 -12.60 -3.72
C LEU A 47 -42.59 -13.71 -4.77
N SER A 48 -41.74 -14.73 -4.69
CA SER A 48 -41.84 -15.90 -5.55
C SER A 48 -43.15 -16.67 -5.35
N ASP A 49 -43.60 -16.85 -4.10
CA ASP A 49 -44.87 -17.51 -3.77
C ASP A 49 -46.08 -16.72 -4.28
N ALA A 50 -45.97 -15.39 -4.32
CA ALA A 50 -46.97 -14.48 -4.87
C ALA A 50 -46.88 -14.31 -6.41
N GLY A 51 -45.92 -14.96 -7.08
CA GLY A 51 -45.76 -14.92 -8.54
C GLY A 51 -45.06 -13.68 -9.08
N PHE A 52 -44.40 -12.89 -8.23
CA PHE A 52 -43.66 -11.69 -8.62
C PHE A 52 -42.17 -11.98 -8.89
N SER A 53 -41.53 -11.09 -9.67
CA SER A 53 -40.09 -11.14 -9.93
C SER A 53 -39.29 -10.83 -8.67
N THR A 54 -38.17 -11.54 -8.49
CA THR A 54 -37.23 -11.34 -7.36
C THR A 54 -35.91 -10.72 -7.79
N THR A 55 -35.76 -10.39 -9.09
CA THR A 55 -34.51 -9.88 -9.68
C THR A 55 -34.13 -8.48 -9.18
N GLU A 56 -35.09 -7.74 -8.64
CA GLU A 56 -34.94 -6.34 -8.23
C GLU A 56 -34.70 -6.15 -6.71
N ILE A 57 -34.39 -7.24 -6.01
CA ILE A 57 -34.08 -7.20 -4.57
C ILE A 57 -32.57 -7.05 -4.39
N TYR A 58 -32.14 -5.85 -3.99
CA TYR A 58 -30.73 -5.51 -3.76
C TYR A 58 -30.40 -5.50 -2.28
N ASN A 59 -29.46 -6.35 -1.88
CA ASN A 59 -28.96 -6.35 -0.51
C ASN A 59 -27.69 -5.49 -0.42
N MET A 60 -27.79 -4.35 0.28
CA MET A 60 -26.65 -3.46 0.46
C MET A 60 -25.53 -4.13 1.27
N ALA A 61 -25.87 -5.04 2.19
CA ALA A 61 -24.86 -5.78 2.97
C ALA A 61 -24.08 -6.77 2.08
N GLU A 62 -24.74 -7.42 1.12
CA GLU A 62 -24.12 -8.29 0.10
C GLU A 62 -23.17 -7.47 -0.80
N MET A 63 -23.65 -6.34 -1.34
CA MET A 63 -22.81 -5.45 -2.16
C MET A 63 -21.59 -4.90 -1.41
N LEU A 64 -21.75 -4.52 -0.13
CA LEU A 64 -20.64 -4.07 0.70
C LEU A 64 -19.66 -5.21 0.99
N GLN A 65 -20.15 -6.43 1.20
CA GLN A 65 -19.32 -7.61 1.40
C GLN A 65 -18.50 -7.94 0.16
N ASP A 66 -19.09 -7.91 -1.03
CA ASP A 66 -18.39 -8.14 -2.29
C ASP A 66 -17.33 -7.07 -2.58
N ASN A 67 -17.66 -5.80 -2.36
CA ASN A 67 -16.68 -4.72 -2.47
C ASN A 67 -15.51 -4.91 -1.49
N ARG A 68 -15.79 -5.29 -0.23
CA ARG A 68 -14.74 -5.59 0.75
C ARG A 68 -13.89 -6.78 0.33
N ASN A 69 -14.49 -7.81 -0.27
CA ASN A 69 -13.77 -8.98 -0.76
C ASN A 69 -12.81 -8.59 -1.90
N ILE A 70 -13.30 -7.83 -2.90
CA ILE A 70 -12.46 -7.35 -4.01
C ILE A 70 -11.31 -6.48 -3.50
N ILE A 71 -11.59 -5.52 -2.62
CA ILE A 71 -10.56 -4.65 -2.02
C ILE A 71 -9.53 -5.49 -1.24
N THR A 72 -9.98 -6.52 -0.51
CA THR A 72 -9.10 -7.40 0.25
C THR A 72 -8.19 -8.21 -0.68
N ILE A 73 -8.74 -8.79 -1.74
CA ILE A 73 -7.97 -9.55 -2.73
C ILE A 73 -6.90 -8.66 -3.36
N LEU A 74 -7.30 -7.48 -3.87
CA LEU A 74 -6.36 -6.51 -4.45
C LEU A 74 -5.27 -6.11 -3.45
N SER A 75 -5.65 -5.82 -2.20
CA SER A 75 -4.71 -5.44 -1.15
C SER A 75 -3.68 -6.54 -0.88
N VAL A 76 -4.12 -7.80 -0.74
CA VAL A 76 -3.22 -8.93 -0.49
C VAL A 76 -2.19 -9.09 -1.61
N PHE A 77 -2.64 -9.04 -2.87
CA PHE A 77 -1.73 -9.11 -4.01
C PHE A 77 -0.77 -7.92 -4.07
N SER A 78 -1.28 -6.69 -3.91
CA SER A 78 -0.45 -5.48 -3.92
C SER A 78 0.61 -5.50 -2.82
N TYR A 79 0.24 -5.82 -1.58
CA TYR A 79 1.21 -5.93 -0.48
C TYR A 79 2.21 -7.06 -0.71
N GLY A 80 1.79 -8.19 -1.29
CA GLY A 80 2.68 -9.27 -1.70
C GLY A 80 3.76 -8.79 -2.68
N PHE A 81 3.36 -8.08 -3.75
CA PHE A 81 4.30 -7.50 -4.72
C PHE A 81 5.19 -6.43 -4.11
N ILE A 82 4.64 -5.55 -3.25
CA ILE A 82 5.42 -4.53 -2.54
C ILE A 82 6.53 -5.17 -1.71
N ILE A 83 6.22 -6.22 -0.95
CA ILE A 83 7.21 -6.94 -0.13
C ILE A 83 8.29 -7.55 -1.03
N LEU A 84 7.90 -8.22 -2.11
CA LEU A 84 8.84 -8.85 -3.04
C LEU A 84 9.79 -7.83 -3.67
N ILE A 85 9.25 -6.74 -4.22
CA ILE A 85 10.05 -5.68 -4.85
C ILE A 85 10.93 -4.98 -3.80
N SER A 86 10.41 -4.77 -2.60
CA SER A 86 11.18 -4.19 -1.49
C SER A 86 12.38 -5.06 -1.14
N LEU A 87 12.21 -6.38 -1.05
CA LEU A 87 13.30 -7.31 -0.76
C LEU A 87 14.39 -7.27 -1.84
N ILE A 88 13.98 -7.28 -3.12
CA ILE A 88 14.91 -7.16 -4.25
C ILE A 88 15.66 -5.83 -4.21
N THR A 89 14.93 -4.74 -3.96
CA THR A 89 15.50 -3.39 -3.88
C THR A 89 16.51 -3.28 -2.74
N ILE A 90 16.15 -3.78 -1.56
CA ILE A 90 17.02 -3.82 -0.39
C ILE A 90 18.30 -4.61 -0.71
N ALA A 91 18.19 -5.81 -1.31
CA ALA A 91 19.35 -6.60 -1.72
C ALA A 91 20.26 -5.85 -2.71
N ASN A 92 19.68 -5.16 -3.68
CA ASN A 92 20.43 -4.33 -4.64
C ASN A 92 21.15 -3.18 -3.94
N VAL A 93 20.47 -2.46 -3.04
CA VAL A 93 21.06 -1.38 -2.25
C VAL A 93 22.24 -1.89 -1.41
N PHE A 94 22.07 -3.03 -0.72
CA PHE A 94 23.15 -3.68 0.01
C PHE A 94 24.35 -3.99 -0.88
N ASN A 95 24.12 -4.58 -2.06
CA ASN A 95 25.19 -4.93 -2.99
C ASN A 95 25.92 -3.68 -3.51
N THR A 96 25.17 -2.64 -3.89
CA THR A 96 25.75 -1.38 -4.36
C THR A 96 26.57 -0.69 -3.28
N ILE A 97 26.05 -0.56 -2.07
CA ILE A 97 26.77 0.06 -0.95
C ILE A 97 28.01 -0.78 -0.62
N SER A 98 27.86 -2.10 -0.54
CA SER A 98 28.98 -2.99 -0.21
C SER A 98 30.13 -2.89 -1.20
N THR A 99 29.82 -2.83 -2.50
CA THR A 99 30.84 -2.62 -3.53
C THR A 99 31.51 -1.25 -3.41
N ASN A 100 30.73 -0.18 -3.23
CA ASN A 100 31.27 1.18 -3.09
C ASN A 100 32.20 1.31 -1.88
N VAL A 101 31.83 0.75 -0.73
CA VAL A 101 32.65 0.79 0.48
C VAL A 101 33.94 -0.02 0.28
N ASN A 102 33.87 -1.19 -0.37
CA ASN A 102 35.05 -2.00 -0.65
C ASN A 102 36.05 -1.28 -1.56
N LEU A 103 35.57 -0.58 -2.59
CA LEU A 103 36.41 0.23 -3.48
C LEU A 103 37.15 1.35 -2.73
N ARG A 104 36.49 1.97 -1.75
CA ARG A 104 37.03 3.08 -0.95
C ARG A 104 37.77 2.64 0.30
N ARG A 105 37.92 1.33 0.54
CA ARG A 105 38.59 0.78 1.72
C ARG A 105 40.01 1.30 1.91
N ARG A 106 40.78 1.41 0.81
CA ARG A 106 42.16 1.94 0.85
C ARG A 106 42.21 3.41 1.23
N GLU A 107 41.27 4.21 0.73
CA GLU A 107 41.13 5.63 1.08
C GLU A 107 40.81 5.77 2.57
N PHE A 108 39.87 4.97 3.10
CA PHE A 108 39.51 4.99 4.51
C PHE A 108 40.67 4.56 5.42
N ALA A 109 41.44 3.55 5.03
CA ALA A 109 42.65 3.14 5.74
C ALA A 109 43.69 4.28 5.78
N MET A 110 43.92 4.95 4.64
CA MET A 110 44.82 6.09 4.56
C MET A 110 44.37 7.25 5.45
N LEU A 111 43.09 7.61 5.44
CA LEU A 111 42.54 8.67 6.28
C LEU A 111 42.70 8.34 7.78
N LYS A 112 42.48 7.09 8.18
CA LYS A 112 42.75 6.66 9.57
C LYS A 112 44.23 6.75 9.94
N SER A 113 45.14 6.39 9.03
CA SER A 113 46.59 6.48 9.28
C SER A 113 47.11 7.91 9.46
N VAL A 114 46.44 8.91 8.85
CA VAL A 114 46.79 10.34 9.02
C VAL A 114 46.17 10.93 10.31
N GLY A 115 45.47 10.13 11.11
CA GLY A 115 44.94 10.51 12.42
C GLY A 115 43.46 10.89 12.43
N MET A 116 42.68 10.52 11.41
CA MET A 116 41.23 10.73 11.45
C MET A 116 40.60 9.91 12.58
N THR A 117 39.93 10.60 13.51
CA THR A 117 39.23 9.94 14.63
C THR A 117 38.04 9.11 14.15
N ASP A 118 37.70 8.04 14.88
CA ASP A 118 36.53 7.21 14.56
C ASP A 118 35.21 8.00 14.59
N ARG A 119 35.13 9.06 15.41
CA ARG A 119 33.96 9.96 15.44
C ARG A 119 33.82 10.74 14.13
N SER A 120 34.91 11.36 13.66
CA SER A 120 34.93 12.08 12.39
C SER A 120 34.62 11.17 11.20
N PHE A 121 35.11 9.92 11.26
CA PHE A 121 34.81 8.90 10.26
C PHE A 121 33.33 8.55 10.21
N ASN A 122 32.71 8.22 11.35
CA ASN A 122 31.28 7.90 11.40
C ASN A 122 30.41 9.09 10.99
N LEU A 123 30.79 10.32 11.35
CA LEU A 123 30.12 11.54 10.88
C LEU A 123 30.16 11.66 9.36
N MET A 124 31.33 11.45 8.73
CA MET A 124 31.47 11.46 7.27
C MET A 124 30.53 10.45 6.61
N LEU A 125 30.50 9.21 7.11
CA LEU A 125 29.63 8.16 6.55
C LEU A 125 28.15 8.49 6.73
N ASN A 126 27.76 9.09 7.86
CA ASN A 126 26.39 9.55 8.09
C ASN A 126 25.99 10.63 7.08
N TYR A 127 26.86 11.60 6.81
CA TYR A 127 26.61 12.59 5.76
C TYR A 127 26.44 11.93 4.40
N GLU A 128 27.28 10.96 4.07
CA GLU A 128 27.17 10.24 2.80
C GLU A 128 25.82 9.51 2.66
N CYS A 129 25.36 8.86 3.74
CA CYS A 129 24.03 8.25 3.80
C CYS A 129 22.90 9.28 3.61
N ILE A 130 23.00 10.43 4.27
CA ILE A 130 22.02 11.52 4.12
C ILE A 130 21.98 12.00 2.67
N PHE A 131 23.13 12.19 2.03
CA PHE A 131 23.19 12.60 0.62
C PHE A 131 22.59 11.55 -0.33
N TYR A 132 22.84 10.25 -0.11
CA TYR A 132 22.22 9.19 -0.90
C TYR A 132 20.70 9.16 -0.70
N GLY A 133 20.24 9.20 0.56
CA GLY A 133 18.81 9.24 0.88
C GLY A 133 18.12 10.46 0.28
N LEU A 134 18.73 11.64 0.38
CA LEU A 134 18.18 12.88 -0.17
C LEU A 134 18.11 12.83 -1.71
N LYS A 135 19.14 12.30 -2.39
CA LYS A 135 19.09 12.08 -3.84
C LYS A 135 17.98 11.09 -4.21
N ALA A 136 17.84 9.99 -3.47
CA ALA A 136 16.79 9.01 -3.72
C ALA A 136 15.39 9.64 -3.56
N LEU A 137 15.18 10.42 -2.51
CA LEU A 137 13.90 11.09 -2.25
C LEU A 137 13.61 12.21 -3.25
N LEU A 138 14.63 12.94 -3.67
CA LEU A 138 14.51 14.02 -4.66
C LEU A 138 13.90 13.53 -5.98
N TYR A 139 14.22 12.31 -6.40
CA TYR A 139 13.65 11.71 -7.60
C TYR A 139 12.43 10.82 -7.29
N GLY A 140 12.47 10.08 -6.18
CA GLY A 140 11.41 9.13 -5.81
C GLY A 140 10.08 9.81 -5.47
N LEU A 141 10.11 10.89 -4.68
CA LEU A 141 8.87 11.57 -4.27
C LEU A 141 8.14 12.20 -5.46
N PRO A 142 8.76 13.03 -6.32
CA PRO A 142 8.07 13.61 -7.47
C PRO A 142 7.52 12.56 -8.43
N VAL A 143 8.29 11.51 -8.71
CA VAL A 143 7.83 10.41 -9.58
C VAL A 143 6.63 9.70 -8.95
N SER A 144 6.67 9.40 -7.65
CA SER A 144 5.55 8.74 -6.98
C SER A 144 4.27 9.59 -6.99
N ILE A 145 4.39 10.90 -6.68
CA ILE A 145 3.27 11.84 -6.70
C ILE A 145 2.70 11.97 -8.12
N LEU A 146 3.56 12.02 -9.15
CA LEU A 146 3.13 12.06 -10.54
C LEU A 146 2.31 10.83 -10.92
N PHE A 147 2.75 9.63 -10.54
CA PHE A 147 1.99 8.40 -10.77
C PHE A 147 0.67 8.40 -10.01
N THR A 148 0.66 8.80 -8.74
CA THR A 148 -0.58 8.93 -7.95
C THR A 148 -1.56 9.89 -8.62
N TYR A 149 -1.08 11.02 -9.12
CA TYR A 149 -1.91 11.99 -9.83
C TYR A 149 -2.45 11.45 -11.17
N LEU A 150 -1.63 10.71 -11.93
CA LEU A 150 -2.07 10.08 -13.19
C LEU A 150 -3.15 9.01 -12.95
N ILE A 151 -3.01 8.21 -11.90
CA ILE A 151 -4.02 7.24 -11.50
C ILE A 151 -5.30 7.97 -11.09
N TYR A 152 -5.19 8.99 -10.24
CA TYR A 152 -6.32 9.82 -9.82
C TYR A 152 -7.07 10.38 -11.04
N LYS A 153 -6.38 11.04 -11.98
CA LYS A 153 -6.98 11.59 -13.20
C LYS A 153 -7.66 10.52 -14.07
N SER A 154 -7.12 9.30 -14.09
CA SER A 154 -7.70 8.20 -14.88
C SER A 154 -9.00 7.68 -14.27
N VAL A 155 -9.17 7.82 -12.95
CA VAL A 155 -10.37 7.38 -12.19
C VAL A 155 -11.41 8.50 -12.09
N ASP A 156 -10.96 9.75 -11.96
CA ASP A 156 -11.80 10.96 -11.80
C ASP A 156 -12.72 11.23 -13.01
N GLN A 157 -12.50 10.58 -14.16
CA GLN A 157 -13.45 10.61 -15.28
C GLN A 157 -14.81 9.94 -14.96
N GLY A 158 -14.95 9.26 -13.81
CA GLY A 158 -16.19 8.55 -13.43
C GLY A 158 -16.83 8.94 -12.09
N VAL A 159 -16.12 9.62 -11.16
CA VAL A 159 -16.64 10.01 -9.83
C VAL A 159 -15.85 11.23 -9.31
N GLU A 160 -16.53 12.31 -8.90
CA GLU A 160 -15.90 13.45 -8.22
C GLU A 160 -15.32 12.98 -6.87
N MET A 161 -13.99 12.80 -6.81
CA MET A 161 -13.29 12.40 -5.59
C MET A 161 -12.27 13.47 -5.21
N ASP A 162 -12.21 13.84 -3.93
CA ASP A 162 -11.19 14.75 -3.42
C ASP A 162 -9.80 14.08 -3.41
N PHE A 163 -8.79 14.78 -3.93
CA PHE A 163 -7.41 14.29 -3.94
C PHE A 163 -6.78 14.36 -2.54
N HIS A 164 -6.82 13.25 -1.81
CA HIS A 164 -6.19 13.12 -0.51
C HIS A 164 -4.81 12.44 -0.59
N LEU A 165 -3.77 13.18 -0.26
CA LEU A 165 -2.42 12.63 -0.09
C LEU A 165 -2.22 12.11 1.34
N PRO A 166 -1.87 10.83 1.54
CA PRO A 166 -1.60 10.28 2.87
C PRO A 166 -0.22 10.75 3.35
N VAL A 167 -0.17 11.94 3.96
CA VAL A 167 1.06 12.55 4.48
C VAL A 167 1.79 11.63 5.46
N GLY A 168 1.04 10.90 6.29
CA GLY A 168 1.61 9.89 7.21
C GLY A 168 2.37 8.78 6.47
N GLY A 169 1.84 8.28 5.36
CA GLY A 169 2.50 7.27 4.53
C GLY A 169 3.78 7.79 3.86
N ILE A 170 3.78 9.07 3.44
CA ILE A 170 4.95 9.73 2.87
C ILE A 170 6.06 9.89 3.92
N LEU A 171 5.72 10.25 5.15
CA LEU A 171 6.72 10.35 6.23
C LEU A 171 7.33 8.98 6.56
N ILE A 172 6.52 7.93 6.60
CA ILE A 172 6.99 6.56 6.84
C ILE A 172 7.90 6.10 5.69
N SER A 173 7.59 6.44 4.44
CA SER A 173 8.45 6.07 3.29
C SER A 173 9.78 6.83 3.29
N ILE A 174 9.77 8.11 3.65
CA ILE A 174 11.00 8.90 3.85
C ILE A 174 11.87 8.25 4.92
N ALA A 175 11.28 7.93 6.08
CA ALA A 175 12.00 7.30 7.18
C ALA A 175 12.54 5.91 6.79
N SER A 176 11.78 5.11 6.04
CA SER A 176 12.22 3.78 5.61
C SER A 176 13.40 3.84 4.63
N VAL A 177 13.43 4.82 3.72
CA VAL A 177 14.56 5.02 2.80
C VAL A 177 15.85 5.30 3.58
N PHE A 178 15.81 6.25 4.53
CA PHE A 178 16.98 6.54 5.36
C PHE A 178 17.39 5.34 6.21
N LEU A 179 16.43 4.61 6.77
CA LEU A 179 16.69 3.40 7.55
C LEU A 179 17.40 2.34 6.72
N VAL A 180 16.92 2.04 5.50
CA VAL A 180 17.53 1.02 4.63
C VAL A 180 18.95 1.41 4.26
N VAL A 181 19.18 2.64 3.78
CA VAL A 181 20.52 3.12 3.39
C VAL A 181 21.48 3.06 4.58
N PHE A 182 21.03 3.51 5.76
CA PHE A 182 21.84 3.52 6.97
C PHE A 182 22.20 2.11 7.45
N VAL A 183 21.21 1.21 7.53
CA VAL A 183 21.43 -0.19 7.91
C VAL A 183 22.37 -0.88 6.91
N SER A 184 22.19 -0.64 5.61
CA SER A 184 23.09 -1.18 4.58
C SER A 184 24.52 -0.70 4.72
N MET A 185 24.72 0.59 5.01
CA MET A 185 26.04 1.16 5.25
C MET A 185 26.69 0.57 6.50
N MET A 186 25.96 0.54 7.63
CA MET A 186 26.47 -0.03 8.89
C MET A 186 26.87 -1.49 8.71
N TYR A 187 26.03 -2.29 8.05
CA TYR A 187 26.30 -3.69 7.80
C TYR A 187 27.55 -3.88 6.93
N SER A 188 27.64 -3.17 5.80
CA SER A 188 28.79 -3.24 4.91
C SER A 188 30.10 -2.88 5.61
N MET A 189 30.10 -1.78 6.36
CA MET A 189 31.26 -1.33 7.14
C MET A 189 31.69 -2.36 8.19
N SER A 190 30.73 -2.96 8.90
CA SER A 190 31.04 -4.00 9.89
C SER A 190 31.61 -5.26 9.23
N LYS A 191 31.08 -5.66 8.07
CA LYS A 191 31.56 -6.82 7.31
C LYS A 191 33.02 -6.65 6.89
N ILE A 192 33.38 -5.49 6.34
CA ILE A 192 34.75 -5.20 5.86
C ILE A 192 35.78 -5.18 7.00
N ARG A 193 35.38 -4.75 8.20
CA ARG A 193 36.23 -4.83 9.40
C ARG A 193 36.51 -6.28 9.80
N ASN A 194 35.49 -7.13 9.77
CA ASN A 194 35.61 -8.54 10.16
C ASN A 194 36.44 -9.34 9.16
N GLU A 195 36.30 -9.08 7.86
CA GLU A 195 37.12 -9.71 6.82
C GLU A 195 38.62 -9.40 7.00
N ASN A 196 38.97 -8.15 7.35
CA ASN A 196 40.37 -7.77 7.63
C ASN A 196 40.98 -8.55 8.80
N ILE A 197 40.21 -8.79 9.87
CA ILE A 197 40.69 -9.51 11.06
C ILE A 197 40.91 -10.99 10.73
N LEU A 198 39.98 -11.60 9.98
CA LEU A 198 40.09 -13.00 9.56
C LEU A 198 41.26 -13.24 8.60
N ASP A 199 41.46 -12.35 7.62
CA ASP A 199 42.59 -12.45 6.67
C ASP A 199 43.94 -12.24 7.37
N ALA A 200 44.01 -11.34 8.37
CA ALA A 200 45.21 -11.16 9.19
C ALA A 200 45.55 -12.43 9.99
N LEU A 201 44.55 -13.07 10.61
CA LEU A 201 44.74 -14.33 11.34
C LEU A 201 45.11 -15.53 10.44
N LYS A 202 44.67 -15.51 9.18
CA LYS A 202 44.97 -16.58 8.22
C LYS A 202 46.38 -16.45 7.62
N ASN A 203 46.87 -15.23 7.45
CA ASN A 203 48.23 -14.96 6.95
C ASN A 203 49.33 -15.14 8.01
N GLU A 204 49.01 -15.19 9.30
CA GLU A 204 49.99 -15.52 10.35
C GLU A 204 50.21 -17.05 10.52
N ASN A 205 49.39 -17.89 9.88
CA ASN A 205 49.46 -19.36 9.97
C ASN A 205 50.06 -20.05 8.73
N LEU A 206 50.72 -19.29 7.84
CA LEU A 206 51.48 -19.79 6.68
C LEU A 206 52.89 -19.22 6.71
#